data_AF-A0A3L7UM31-F1
#
_entry.id   AF-A0A3L7UM31-F1
#
_cell.length_a   1.000
_cell.length_b   1.000
_cell.length_c   1.000
_cell.angle_alpha   90.00
_cell.angle_beta   90.00
_cell.angle_gamma   90.00
#
_symmetry.space_group_name_H-M   'P 1'
#
loop_
_entity.id
_entity.type
_entity.pdbx_description
1 polymer ?
#
loop_
_entity_poly.entity_id
_entity_poly.type
_entity_poly.pdbx_seq_one_letter_code
_entity_poly.pdbx_strand_id
1 'polypeptide(L)'
;MIFRPNKPALALALAALALGLPVRAADEVSSANHPVLKRALAEHPTADADANGTLSLAEYGILQKKPLVQPPAEKDKPAVAPLLPLLPVLPNGEVVVSEFEEPNSHKAPGWTNQGAAFQGDLAAGTRMMRRRVGPFQGAVFLTTHGKSESEIGRLVSPPFPLDLDFVAVTMSGGRVPQRVGVNLWIGDEMVRSATGKNDDNFETVALDVREFRGRMARVELIDQHRGIWGHLNVDRIVLTANPGEVRRIDLRPPPPAPLPGLALTTTGRQAGPLAVTGGQLTSAKTPLAAESILLALNAQESSADPAPNTPPPSAVQLISGEIWHAQIMGLEGKALAINSPLIGQRKLPLESLASIEFQYADPYAPREPGHLYRTGAEPIPGTLVWIRDRDIAVDCPLGVIPVDRPAVERYVLATPKPAEPSGADVVGLVGGGLLRGKTAFAGNQIVVTHAILGELKLDWQTVAYLRRAAPGMDWLEDLAMTVEERPALSLAPPMPQWIEGDVDSHLRALRIMPGSVVRFALKTNAGGKGRVRAEIATVRGCRAAMKVTILAGNTPIWNQTIAAGSAPVPLSLDFPAAEQLAIKVEFAGPLAFPCGIELRDPLVLNLAKLTTQPQSTQPN
;
A
#
# COMPACT_ATOMS: atom_id res chain seq x y z
N MET A 1 -31.85 18.50 33.49
CA MET A 1 -30.94 19.67 33.52
C MET A 1 -30.81 20.20 32.11
N ILE A 2 -31.14 21.48 31.93
CA ILE A 2 -31.32 22.17 30.65
C ILE A 2 -29.96 22.41 29.98
N PHE A 3 -29.80 21.95 28.73
CA PHE A 3 -28.64 22.22 27.89
C PHE A 3 -28.60 23.71 27.51
N ARG A 4 -27.53 24.40 27.88
CA ARG A 4 -27.19 25.75 27.38
C ARG A 4 -26.21 25.63 26.20
N PRO A 5 -26.40 26.34 25.08
CA PRO A 5 -25.39 26.42 24.03
C PRO A 5 -24.29 27.41 24.41
N ASN A 6 -23.04 26.96 24.34
CA ASN A 6 -21.84 27.78 24.54
C ASN A 6 -21.58 28.62 23.29
N LYS A 7 -21.59 29.96 23.42
CA LYS A 7 -21.18 30.93 22.39
C LYS A 7 -19.76 31.42 22.69
N PRO A 8 -18.71 31.11 21.90
CA PRO A 8 -17.45 31.82 21.96
C PRO A 8 -17.20 32.55 20.62
N ALA A 9 -18.03 33.55 20.31
CA ALA A 9 -17.78 34.47 19.19
C ALA A 9 -18.09 35.93 19.56
N LEU A 10 -18.89 36.17 20.62
CA LEU A 10 -19.24 37.52 21.06
C LEU A 10 -18.26 38.12 22.09
N ALA A 11 -17.41 37.31 22.73
CA ALA A 11 -16.55 37.78 23.80
C ALA A 11 -15.24 38.45 23.30
N LEU A 12 -14.79 38.15 22.08
CA LEU A 12 -13.58 38.78 21.52
C LEU A 12 -13.86 40.18 20.94
N ALA A 13 -15.09 40.47 20.53
CA ALA A 13 -15.47 41.76 19.96
C ALA A 13 -15.58 42.88 21.03
N LEU A 14 -15.93 42.53 22.28
CA LEU A 14 -16.06 43.54 23.35
C LEU A 14 -14.72 43.95 23.99
N ALA A 15 -13.66 43.14 23.87
CA ALA A 15 -12.35 43.49 24.43
C ALA A 15 -11.53 44.44 23.55
N ALA A 16 -11.83 44.49 22.24
CA ALA A 16 -11.13 45.39 21.30
C ALA A 16 -11.58 46.86 21.42
N LEU A 17 -12.75 47.14 22.01
CA LEU A 17 -13.25 48.51 22.19
C LEU A 17 -12.54 49.28 23.31
N ALA A 18 -11.75 48.62 24.16
CA ALA A 18 -11.09 49.24 25.32
C ALA A 18 -9.65 49.72 25.07
N LEU A 19 -9.08 49.51 23.87
CA LEU A 19 -7.66 49.80 23.60
C LEU A 19 -7.37 50.68 22.37
N GLY A 20 -8.38 51.24 21.70
CA GLY A 20 -8.17 52.29 20.69
C GLY A 20 -7.24 51.93 19.52
N LEU A 21 -7.01 50.63 19.26
CA LEU A 21 -6.26 50.18 18.09
C LEU A 21 -7.19 50.14 16.89
N PRO A 22 -6.78 50.65 15.71
CA PRO A 22 -7.57 50.52 14.50
C PRO A 22 -7.61 49.04 14.09
N VAL A 23 -8.70 48.35 14.43
CA VAL A 23 -9.05 47.10 13.76
C VAL A 23 -9.51 47.50 12.37
N ARG A 24 -8.63 47.32 11.37
CA ARG A 24 -9.02 47.39 9.96
C ARG A 24 -10.11 46.34 9.78
N ALA A 25 -11.35 46.75 9.50
CA ALA A 25 -12.39 45.81 9.12
C ALA A 25 -11.83 45.01 7.93
N ALA A 26 -11.81 43.68 8.02
CA ALA A 26 -11.46 42.87 6.87
C ALA A 26 -12.47 43.22 5.77
N ASP A 27 -11.99 43.65 4.60
CA ASP A 27 -12.86 43.97 3.47
C ASP A 27 -13.72 42.73 3.18
N GLU A 28 -15.03 42.94 3.03
CA GLU A 28 -15.96 41.85 2.74
C GLU A 28 -15.58 41.19 1.40
N VAL A 29 -15.58 39.85 1.36
CA VAL A 29 -15.19 39.09 0.17
C VAL A 29 -16.22 39.32 -0.94
N SER A 30 -15.76 39.80 -2.11
CA SER A 30 -16.59 40.10 -3.28
C SER A 30 -15.80 39.91 -4.58
N SER A 31 -16.43 40.06 -5.74
CA SER A 31 -15.73 40.05 -7.03
C SER A 31 -14.70 41.18 -7.18
N ALA A 32 -14.75 42.23 -6.36
CA ALA A 32 -13.79 43.32 -6.40
C ALA A 32 -12.40 42.91 -5.87
N ASN A 33 -12.35 41.96 -4.93
CA ASN A 33 -11.13 41.55 -4.23
C ASN A 33 -10.86 40.04 -4.27
N HIS A 34 -11.75 39.23 -4.85
CA HIS A 34 -11.62 37.77 -4.90
C HIS A 34 -11.69 37.21 -6.33
N PRO A 35 -10.65 36.50 -6.83
CA PRO A 35 -10.56 36.07 -8.23
C PRO A 35 -11.67 35.10 -8.63
N VAL A 36 -12.13 34.22 -7.72
CA VAL A 36 -13.23 33.29 -8.01
C VAL A 36 -14.55 34.02 -8.24
N LEU A 37 -14.88 35.02 -7.40
CA LEU A 37 -16.13 35.78 -7.54
C LEU A 37 -16.05 36.69 -8.77
N LYS A 38 -14.85 37.21 -9.07
CA LYS A 38 -14.59 37.96 -10.31
C LYS A 38 -14.83 37.13 -11.55
N ARG A 39 -14.34 35.89 -11.60
CA ARG A 39 -14.64 34.97 -12.69
C ARG A 39 -16.12 34.64 -12.76
N ALA A 40 -16.74 34.28 -11.63
CA ALA A 40 -18.15 33.91 -11.58
C ALA A 40 -19.05 35.03 -12.11
N LEU A 41 -18.75 36.30 -11.79
CA LEU A 41 -19.46 37.45 -12.35
C LEU A 41 -19.25 37.60 -13.86
N ALA A 42 -18.03 37.36 -14.36
CA ALA A 42 -17.74 37.42 -15.79
C ALA A 42 -18.46 36.32 -16.60
N GLU A 43 -18.55 35.12 -16.02
CA GLU A 43 -19.24 33.96 -16.60
C GLU A 43 -20.77 34.04 -16.45
N HIS A 44 -21.24 34.69 -15.37
CA HIS A 44 -22.65 34.86 -15.05
C HIS A 44 -22.98 36.32 -14.70
N PRO A 45 -23.02 37.24 -15.69
CA PRO A 45 -23.28 38.66 -15.42
C PRO A 45 -24.62 38.94 -14.73
N THR A 46 -25.61 38.07 -14.92
CA THR A 46 -26.94 38.17 -14.29
C THR A 46 -26.97 37.71 -12.83
N ALA A 47 -25.83 37.32 -12.26
CA ALA A 47 -25.74 36.88 -10.86
C ALA A 47 -25.63 38.07 -9.88
N ASP A 48 -25.17 39.23 -10.36
CA ASP A 48 -25.26 40.52 -9.67
C ASP A 48 -26.73 40.98 -9.69
N ALA A 49 -27.44 40.70 -8.60
CA ALA A 49 -28.90 40.87 -8.53
C ALA A 49 -29.28 42.29 -8.15
N ASP A 50 -28.41 43.01 -7.44
CA ASP A 50 -28.62 44.41 -7.06
C ASP A 50 -28.03 45.41 -8.09
N ALA A 51 -27.35 44.91 -9.12
CA ALA A 51 -26.73 45.65 -10.22
C ALA A 51 -25.67 46.67 -9.75
N ASN A 52 -24.99 46.38 -8.64
CA ASN A 52 -23.96 47.26 -8.08
C ASN A 52 -22.60 47.13 -8.80
N GLY A 53 -22.47 46.21 -9.77
CA GLY A 53 -21.26 45.94 -10.53
C GLY A 53 -20.29 44.98 -9.86
N THR A 54 -20.67 44.41 -8.71
CA THR A 54 -19.90 43.43 -7.94
C THR A 54 -20.76 42.24 -7.55
N LEU A 55 -20.12 41.07 -7.37
CA LEU A 55 -20.78 39.87 -6.89
C LEU A 55 -20.41 39.67 -5.43
N SER A 56 -21.41 39.70 -4.54
CA SER A 56 -21.24 39.42 -3.12
C SER A 56 -21.15 37.91 -2.84
N LEU A 57 -20.65 37.52 -1.66
CA LEU A 57 -20.69 36.12 -1.21
C LEU A 57 -22.12 35.55 -1.14
N ALA A 58 -23.11 36.37 -0.77
CA ALA A 58 -24.50 35.95 -0.67
C ALA A 58 -25.08 35.60 -2.05
N GLU A 59 -24.86 36.46 -3.05
CA GLU A 59 -25.29 36.22 -4.43
C GLU A 59 -24.56 35.04 -5.06
N TYR A 60 -23.26 34.92 -4.80
CA TYR A 60 -22.46 33.78 -5.23
C TYR A 60 -23.02 32.46 -4.66
N GLY A 61 -23.40 32.43 -3.38
CA GLY A 61 -24.05 31.26 -2.77
C GLY A 61 -25.41 30.90 -3.37
N ILE A 62 -26.14 31.86 -3.95
CA ILE A 62 -27.37 31.61 -4.72
C ILE A 62 -27.02 31.02 -6.09
N LEU A 63 -26.01 31.57 -6.77
CA LEU A 63 -25.55 31.10 -8.07
C LEU A 63 -25.11 29.62 -8.02
N GLN A 64 -24.40 29.21 -6.98
CA GLN A 64 -23.96 27.82 -6.79
C GLN A 64 -25.08 26.78 -6.72
N LYS A 65 -26.28 27.19 -6.29
CA LYS A 65 -27.43 26.29 -6.18
C LYS A 65 -28.15 26.09 -7.51
N LYS A 66 -27.77 26.84 -8.55
CA LYS A 66 -28.35 26.73 -9.89
C LYS A 66 -27.56 25.70 -10.71
N PRO A 67 -28.22 24.90 -11.57
CA PRO A 67 -27.50 24.04 -12.51
C PRO A 67 -26.58 24.86 -13.41
N LEU A 68 -25.37 24.37 -13.65
CA LEU A 68 -24.48 24.94 -14.66
C LEU A 68 -25.08 24.67 -16.05
N VAL A 69 -25.68 25.70 -16.66
CA VAL A 69 -26.25 25.64 -18.01
C VAL A 69 -25.32 26.39 -18.96
N GLN A 70 -24.72 25.67 -19.91
CA GLN A 70 -23.93 26.34 -20.95
C GLN A 70 -24.84 27.21 -21.82
N PRO A 71 -24.41 28.42 -22.20
CA PRO A 71 -25.14 29.23 -23.16
C PRO A 71 -25.32 28.45 -24.48
N PRO A 72 -26.49 28.54 -25.13
CA PRO A 72 -26.70 27.88 -26.42
C PRO A 72 -25.69 28.38 -27.45
N ALA A 73 -25.14 27.47 -28.25
CA ALA A 73 -24.20 27.82 -29.32
C ALA A 73 -24.90 28.70 -30.37
N GLU A 74 -24.44 29.94 -30.54
CA GLU A 74 -24.89 30.82 -31.61
C GLU A 74 -24.15 30.50 -32.91
N LYS A 75 -24.89 30.40 -34.03
CA LYS A 75 -24.41 29.84 -35.30
C LYS A 75 -23.27 30.61 -35.99
N ASP A 76 -22.93 31.82 -35.55
CA ASP A 76 -21.91 32.67 -36.20
C ASP A 76 -20.90 33.27 -35.20
N LYS A 77 -20.82 32.73 -33.98
CA LYS A 77 -19.83 33.15 -32.97
C LYS A 77 -18.87 32.01 -32.65
N PRO A 78 -17.60 32.33 -32.30
CA PRO A 78 -16.68 31.31 -31.80
C PRO A 78 -17.29 30.59 -30.60
N ALA A 79 -17.01 29.29 -30.48
CA ALA A 79 -17.51 28.46 -29.38
C ALA A 79 -17.18 29.12 -28.04
N VAL A 80 -18.22 29.33 -27.22
CA VAL A 80 -18.06 29.88 -25.88
C VAL A 80 -17.26 28.87 -25.04
N ALA A 81 -16.25 29.35 -24.32
CA ALA A 81 -15.47 28.50 -23.42
C ALA A 81 -16.42 27.82 -22.41
N PRO A 82 -16.19 26.53 -22.08
CA PRO A 82 -17.05 25.84 -21.12
C PRO A 82 -16.97 26.52 -19.75
N LEU A 83 -18.12 26.68 -19.11
CA LEU A 83 -18.22 27.22 -17.75
C LEU A 83 -17.43 26.34 -16.77
N LEU A 84 -16.69 26.99 -15.86
CA LEU A 84 -15.89 26.28 -14.88
C LEU A 84 -16.72 25.93 -13.63
N PRO A 85 -16.34 24.88 -12.88
CA PRO A 85 -17.01 24.56 -11.61
C PRO A 85 -16.97 25.73 -10.61
N LEU A 86 -18.11 26.03 -9.99
CA LEU A 86 -18.24 27.05 -8.95
C LEU A 86 -18.07 26.44 -7.56
N LEU A 87 -16.85 26.49 -7.02
CA LEU A 87 -16.53 25.96 -5.69
C LEU A 87 -16.96 26.91 -4.55
N PRO A 88 -17.40 26.40 -3.38
CA PRO A 88 -17.73 27.21 -2.19
C PRO A 88 -16.60 28.16 -1.79
N VAL A 89 -16.94 29.41 -1.46
CA VAL A 89 -15.98 30.42 -0.98
C VAL A 89 -16.37 30.82 0.44
N LEU A 90 -15.43 30.72 1.36
CA LEU A 90 -15.62 31.03 2.77
C LEU A 90 -15.47 32.54 3.03
N PRO A 91 -16.00 33.08 4.15
CA PRO A 91 -15.85 34.48 4.51
C PRO A 91 -14.40 34.97 4.66
N ASN A 92 -13.44 34.06 4.85
CA ASN A 92 -12.01 34.37 4.91
C ASN A 92 -11.33 34.35 3.52
N GLY A 93 -12.08 34.13 2.43
CA GLY A 93 -11.57 34.07 1.06
C GLY A 93 -10.92 32.75 0.68
N GLU A 94 -11.02 31.70 1.50
CA GLU A 94 -10.61 30.35 1.10
C GLU A 94 -11.68 29.72 0.20
N VAL A 95 -11.25 28.93 -0.78
CA VAL A 95 -12.15 28.21 -1.70
C VAL A 95 -12.12 26.74 -1.34
N VAL A 96 -13.26 26.13 -1.06
CA VAL A 96 -13.35 24.74 -0.60
C VAL A 96 -13.35 23.80 -1.79
N VAL A 97 -12.34 22.93 -1.87
CA VAL A 97 -12.32 21.80 -2.82
C VAL A 97 -13.02 20.60 -2.19
N SER A 98 -12.70 20.29 -0.93
CA SER A 98 -13.40 19.30 -0.12
C SER A 98 -13.14 19.53 1.37
N GLU A 99 -14.17 19.39 2.19
CA GLU A 99 -14.08 19.44 3.66
C GLU A 99 -14.55 18.14 4.34
N PHE A 100 -15.01 17.16 3.54
CA PHE A 100 -15.45 15.85 4.03
C PHE A 100 -16.49 15.88 5.16
N GLU A 101 -17.30 16.93 5.29
CA GLU A 101 -18.31 17.05 6.37
C GLU A 101 -19.62 16.33 6.06
N GLU A 102 -19.98 16.19 4.79
CA GLU A 102 -21.21 15.47 4.41
C GLU A 102 -20.98 13.95 4.38
N PRO A 103 -21.93 13.15 4.91
CA PRO A 103 -21.88 11.70 4.80
C PRO A 103 -21.71 11.26 3.34
N ASN A 104 -20.77 10.35 3.09
CA ASN A 104 -20.46 9.85 1.74
C ASN A 104 -20.02 10.92 0.73
N SER A 105 -19.57 12.11 1.16
CA SER A 105 -19.03 13.16 0.27
C SER A 105 -17.91 12.66 -0.65
N HIS A 106 -17.07 11.76 -0.16
CA HIS A 106 -16.01 11.09 -0.94
C HIS A 106 -16.53 10.01 -1.92
N LYS A 107 -17.84 9.69 -1.88
CA LYS A 107 -18.57 8.82 -2.81
C LYS A 107 -19.59 9.61 -3.65
N ALA A 108 -19.59 10.94 -3.54
CA ALA A 108 -20.50 11.80 -4.29
C ALA A 108 -20.17 11.79 -5.81
N PRO A 109 -21.14 12.13 -6.68
CA PRO A 109 -20.91 12.17 -8.12
C PRO A 109 -19.66 12.98 -8.52
N GLY A 110 -18.79 12.37 -9.33
CA GLY A 110 -17.56 12.98 -9.84
C GLY A 110 -16.27 12.57 -9.11
N TRP A 111 -16.37 12.02 -7.90
CA TRP A 111 -15.24 11.31 -7.27
C TRP A 111 -15.09 9.91 -7.88
N THR A 112 -13.85 9.49 -8.10
CA THR A 112 -13.53 8.13 -8.57
C THR A 112 -12.78 7.39 -7.48
N ASN A 113 -13.34 6.27 -7.01
CA ASN A 113 -12.77 5.45 -5.95
C ASN A 113 -12.32 4.10 -6.53
N GLN A 114 -11.13 3.66 -6.14
CA GLN A 114 -10.56 2.37 -6.50
C GLN A 114 -9.95 1.71 -5.25
N GLY A 115 -10.11 0.40 -5.10
CA GLY A 115 -9.62 -0.34 -3.93
C GLY A 115 -10.51 -0.20 -2.69
N ALA A 116 -10.05 -0.74 -1.56
CA ALA A 116 -10.81 -0.85 -0.32
C ALA A 116 -10.57 0.29 0.67
N ALA A 117 -9.39 0.94 0.62
CA ALA A 117 -8.95 1.92 1.62
C ALA A 117 -9.88 3.12 1.80
N PHE A 118 -10.61 3.51 0.75
CA PHE A 118 -11.52 4.66 0.76
C PHE A 118 -13.01 4.25 0.77
N GLN A 119 -13.32 2.98 1.08
CA GLN A 119 -14.70 2.50 1.13
C GLN A 119 -15.37 2.68 2.49
N GLY A 120 -14.58 2.85 3.55
CA GLY A 120 -15.06 3.10 4.91
C GLY A 120 -15.85 4.40 5.05
N ASP A 121 -16.61 4.52 6.14
CA ASP A 121 -17.27 5.77 6.49
C ASP A 121 -16.26 6.81 7.00
N LEU A 122 -16.64 8.08 6.91
CA LEU A 122 -15.86 9.18 7.47
C LEU A 122 -15.71 9.02 8.99
N ALA A 123 -14.54 9.37 9.50
CA ALA A 123 -14.14 9.14 10.87
C ALA A 123 -14.65 10.26 11.79
N ALA A 124 -15.50 9.93 12.77
CA ALA A 124 -16.06 10.91 13.69
C ALA A 124 -15.09 11.32 14.81
N GLY A 125 -15.14 12.60 15.20
CA GLY A 125 -14.34 13.19 16.28
C GLY A 125 -14.69 12.76 17.70
N THR A 126 -14.72 11.45 17.97
CA THR A 126 -14.81 10.92 19.34
C THR A 126 -13.69 11.51 20.20
N ARG A 127 -13.93 11.66 21.51
CA ARG A 127 -12.94 12.21 22.47
C ARG A 127 -11.62 11.43 22.46
N MET A 128 -11.66 10.13 22.15
CA MET A 128 -10.49 9.26 22.07
C MET A 128 -9.71 9.49 20.77
N MET A 129 -10.40 9.61 19.63
CA MET A 129 -9.74 9.95 18.36
C MET A 129 -9.13 11.34 18.38
N ARG A 130 -9.82 12.36 18.89
CA ARG A 130 -9.27 13.72 19.04
C ARG A 130 -8.01 13.78 19.91
N ARG A 131 -7.83 12.83 20.84
CA ARG A 131 -6.59 12.69 21.62
C ARG A 131 -5.45 12.01 20.84
N ARG A 132 -5.78 11.19 19.84
CA ARG A 132 -4.84 10.42 19.01
C ARG A 132 -4.36 11.21 17.79
N VAL A 133 -5.27 11.86 17.08
CA VAL A 133 -4.98 12.56 15.80
C VAL A 133 -4.79 14.08 15.94
N GLY A 134 -4.88 14.60 17.16
CA GLY A 134 -4.84 16.05 17.41
C GLY A 134 -6.08 16.80 16.92
N PRO A 135 -6.02 18.15 16.86
CA PRO A 135 -7.12 18.97 16.38
C PRO A 135 -7.28 18.86 14.86
N PHE A 136 -8.52 18.70 14.41
CA PHE A 136 -8.96 18.82 13.01
C PHE A 136 -10.24 19.67 12.97
N GLN A 137 -10.61 20.19 11.80
CA GLN A 137 -11.75 21.09 11.64
C GLN A 137 -13.06 20.30 11.57
N GLY A 138 -14.18 20.93 11.95
CA GLY A 138 -15.51 20.30 11.83
C GLY A 138 -15.73 19.03 12.67
N ALA A 139 -16.53 18.10 12.15
CA ALA A 139 -17.06 16.96 12.89
C ALA A 139 -16.42 15.62 12.51
N VAL A 140 -15.98 15.49 11.26
CA VAL A 140 -15.53 14.24 10.64
C VAL A 140 -14.33 14.50 9.73
N PHE A 141 -13.55 13.47 9.44
CA PHE A 141 -12.47 13.54 8.45
C PHE A 141 -12.41 12.25 7.64
N LEU A 142 -11.77 12.30 6.46
CA LEU A 142 -11.50 11.11 5.67
C LEU A 142 -10.31 10.35 6.26
N THR A 143 -10.47 9.04 6.46
CA THR A 143 -9.38 8.16 6.89
C THR A 143 -9.35 6.92 6.02
N THR A 144 -8.15 6.43 5.74
CA THR A 144 -7.94 5.07 5.21
C THR A 144 -7.56 4.07 6.29
N HIS A 145 -7.61 4.46 7.57
CA HIS A 145 -7.44 3.54 8.69
C HIS A 145 -8.67 2.63 8.78
N GLY A 146 -8.61 1.54 8.01
CA GLY A 146 -9.69 0.57 7.85
C GLY A 146 -9.76 -0.47 8.96
N LYS A 147 -10.49 -1.57 8.69
CA LYS A 147 -10.61 -2.70 9.63
C LYS A 147 -9.31 -3.51 9.72
N SER A 148 -8.44 -3.37 8.73
CA SER A 148 -7.13 -4.01 8.67
C SER A 148 -6.07 -3.06 8.12
N GLU A 149 -4.80 -3.30 8.49
CA GLU A 149 -3.63 -2.59 7.94
C GLU A 149 -3.29 -2.98 6.49
N SER A 150 -4.21 -3.68 5.81
CA SER A 150 -3.99 -4.26 4.49
C SER A 150 -4.81 -3.57 3.40
N GLU A 151 -5.76 -2.71 3.76
CA GLU A 151 -6.60 -2.02 2.80
C GLU A 151 -5.77 -1.01 1.99
N ILE A 152 -5.82 -1.11 0.67
CA ILE A 152 -5.20 -0.17 -0.26
C ILE A 152 -6.26 0.44 -1.19
N GLY A 153 -6.00 1.61 -1.72
CA GLY A 153 -6.90 2.28 -2.63
C GLY A 153 -6.43 3.64 -3.12
N ARG A 154 -7.31 4.26 -3.90
CA ARG A 154 -7.12 5.55 -4.55
C ARG A 154 -8.46 6.26 -4.62
N LEU A 155 -8.45 7.56 -4.34
CA LEU A 155 -9.61 8.42 -4.43
C LEU A 155 -9.24 9.69 -5.21
N VAL A 156 -9.92 9.93 -6.33
CA VAL A 156 -9.64 11.05 -7.25
C VAL A 156 -10.82 12.02 -7.27
N SER A 157 -10.54 13.31 -7.11
CA SER A 157 -11.53 14.37 -7.12
C SER A 157 -12.08 14.65 -8.53
N PRO A 158 -13.27 15.28 -8.62
CA PRO A 158 -13.65 16.05 -9.80
C PRO A 158 -12.56 17.09 -10.15
N PRO A 159 -12.44 17.49 -11.43
CA PRO A 159 -11.51 18.53 -11.81
C PRO A 159 -11.98 19.91 -11.27
N PHE A 160 -11.06 20.74 -10.81
CA PHE A 160 -11.34 22.09 -10.30
C PHE A 160 -10.32 23.12 -10.79
N PRO A 161 -10.71 24.40 -10.91
CA PRO A 161 -9.80 25.45 -11.36
C PRO A 161 -8.84 25.93 -10.26
N LEU A 162 -7.60 26.20 -10.63
CA LEU A 162 -6.58 26.77 -9.74
C LEU A 162 -6.61 28.31 -9.79
N ASP A 163 -7.49 28.92 -8.98
CA ASP A 163 -7.69 30.38 -8.99
C ASP A 163 -6.85 31.16 -7.96
N LEU A 164 -6.27 30.44 -7.00
CA LEU A 164 -5.42 31.00 -5.95
C LEU A 164 -4.06 30.32 -5.94
N ASP A 165 -3.19 30.79 -5.05
CA ASP A 165 -1.75 30.49 -5.08
C ASP A 165 -1.37 29.14 -4.49
N PHE A 166 -2.20 28.63 -3.59
CA PHE A 166 -1.90 27.42 -2.87
C PHE A 166 -3.12 26.50 -2.83
N VAL A 167 -2.88 25.20 -3.01
CA VAL A 167 -3.79 24.15 -2.54
C VAL A 167 -3.30 23.75 -1.15
N ALA A 168 -4.01 24.13 -0.10
CA ALA A 168 -3.72 23.77 1.28
C ALA A 168 -4.51 22.52 1.68
N VAL A 169 -3.80 21.53 2.24
CA VAL A 169 -4.34 20.23 2.63
C VAL A 169 -4.04 20.00 4.10
N THR A 170 -5.07 19.81 4.91
CA THR A 170 -4.94 19.37 6.30
C THR A 170 -4.91 17.84 6.32
N MET A 171 -3.74 17.26 6.62
CA MET A 171 -3.50 15.82 6.50
C MET A 171 -2.59 15.25 7.59
N SER A 172 -2.67 13.94 7.80
CA SER A 172 -1.72 13.14 8.59
C SER A 172 -1.57 11.73 8.02
N GLY A 173 -0.70 10.90 8.60
CA GLY A 173 -0.49 9.51 8.18
C GLY A 173 0.92 9.19 7.70
N GLY A 174 1.02 8.17 6.83
CA GLY A 174 2.28 7.59 6.38
C GLY A 174 3.18 8.51 5.55
N ARG A 175 4.49 8.40 5.76
CA ARG A 175 5.55 9.01 4.95
C ARG A 175 6.05 7.99 3.93
N VAL A 176 5.23 7.68 2.93
CA VAL A 176 5.52 6.72 1.86
C VAL A 176 5.37 7.44 0.51
N PRO A 177 6.41 8.12 0.01
CA PRO A 177 6.33 8.90 -1.23
C PRO A 177 5.67 8.13 -2.37
N GLN A 178 4.74 8.79 -3.07
CA GLN A 178 4.00 8.27 -4.23
C GLN A 178 3.20 6.98 -3.97
N ARG A 179 3.02 6.59 -2.71
CA ARG A 179 2.19 5.44 -2.31
C ARG A 179 1.19 5.77 -1.22
N VAL A 180 1.54 6.63 -0.28
CA VAL A 180 0.60 7.16 0.73
C VAL A 180 0.72 8.67 0.74
N GLY A 181 -0.35 9.37 0.39
CA GLY A 181 -0.32 10.83 0.34
C GLY A 181 -1.38 11.48 -0.54
N VAL A 182 -1.19 12.78 -0.73
CA VAL A 182 -2.01 13.65 -1.57
C VAL A 182 -1.18 14.09 -2.77
N ASN A 183 -1.68 13.82 -3.97
CA ASN A 183 -1.08 14.21 -5.24
C ASN A 183 -1.99 15.22 -5.96
N LEU A 184 -1.38 16.21 -6.59
CA LEU A 184 -2.07 17.18 -7.43
C LEU A 184 -1.69 16.92 -8.89
N TRP A 185 -2.69 16.73 -9.73
CA TRP A 185 -2.56 16.39 -11.14
C TRP A 185 -3.10 17.51 -12.03
N ILE A 186 -2.42 17.80 -13.14
CA ILE A 186 -2.93 18.66 -14.21
C ILE A 186 -2.82 17.89 -15.53
N GLY A 187 -3.96 17.55 -16.11
CA GLY A 187 -4.00 16.52 -17.17
C GLY A 187 -3.46 15.20 -16.61
N ASP A 188 -2.49 14.60 -17.31
CA ASP A 188 -1.84 13.34 -16.93
C ASP A 188 -0.52 13.56 -16.18
N GLU A 189 -0.24 14.80 -15.74
CA GLU A 189 1.01 15.16 -15.08
C GLU A 189 0.80 15.40 -13.57
N MET A 190 1.49 14.63 -12.73
CA MET A 190 1.59 14.90 -11.30
C MET A 190 2.51 16.11 -11.07
N VAL A 191 1.94 17.23 -10.67
CA VAL A 191 2.66 18.50 -10.49
C VAL A 191 3.11 18.73 -9.06
N ARG A 192 2.41 18.16 -8.07
CA ARG A 192 2.76 18.23 -6.63
C ARG A 192 2.42 16.92 -5.92
N SER A 193 3.17 16.57 -4.89
CA SER A 193 2.89 15.43 -4.02
C SER A 193 3.29 15.73 -2.58
N ALA A 194 2.45 15.36 -1.64
CA ALA A 194 2.68 15.49 -0.20
C ALA A 194 2.35 14.17 0.51
N THR A 195 3.25 13.72 1.37
CA THR A 195 3.02 12.59 2.29
C THR A 195 2.73 13.10 3.69
N GLY A 196 2.27 12.23 4.59
CA GLY A 196 2.33 12.49 6.02
C GLY A 196 3.76 12.40 6.58
N LYS A 197 3.86 12.39 7.92
CA LYS A 197 5.14 12.39 8.66
C LYS A 197 5.38 11.09 9.45
N ASN A 198 4.64 10.02 9.16
CA ASN A 198 4.50 8.87 10.07
C ASN A 198 4.03 9.38 11.45
N ASP A 199 2.96 10.17 11.41
CA ASP A 199 2.30 10.74 12.58
C ASP A 199 0.80 10.81 12.31
N ASP A 200 0.00 10.50 13.32
CA ASP A 200 -1.46 10.62 13.27
C ASP A 200 -1.91 12.07 13.48
N ASN A 201 -1.05 12.95 14.01
CA ASN A 201 -1.36 14.35 14.20
C ASN A 201 -1.48 15.12 12.88
N PHE A 202 -2.60 15.80 12.69
CA PHE A 202 -2.84 16.67 11.54
C PHE A 202 -1.82 17.81 11.43
N GLU A 203 -1.35 18.03 10.22
CA GLU A 203 -0.66 19.24 9.80
C GLU A 203 -1.32 19.81 8.54
N THR A 204 -1.20 21.12 8.34
CA THR A 204 -1.52 21.72 7.05
C THR A 204 -0.27 21.73 6.18
N VAL A 205 -0.42 21.27 4.93
CA VAL A 205 0.60 21.29 3.89
C VAL A 205 0.10 22.16 2.75
N ALA A 206 0.90 23.11 2.30
CA ALA A 206 0.55 23.98 1.18
C ALA A 206 1.31 23.56 -0.09
N LEU A 207 0.56 23.16 -1.11
CA LEU A 207 1.09 22.92 -2.45
C LEU A 207 1.08 24.26 -3.19
N ASP A 208 2.24 24.79 -3.54
CA ASP A 208 2.37 26.03 -4.31
C ASP A 208 1.99 25.77 -5.76
N VAL A 209 0.95 26.44 -6.24
CA VAL A 209 0.39 26.27 -7.58
C VAL A 209 0.39 27.56 -8.39
N ARG A 210 1.17 28.57 -7.96
CA ARG A 210 1.22 29.90 -8.61
C ARG A 210 1.49 29.84 -10.10
N GLU A 211 2.39 28.94 -10.52
CA GLU A 211 2.73 28.71 -11.93
C GLU A 211 1.60 28.07 -12.76
N PHE A 212 0.58 27.51 -12.09
CA PHE A 212 -0.53 26.79 -12.72
C PHE A 212 -1.86 27.53 -12.62
N ARG A 213 -1.87 28.81 -12.22
CA ARG A 213 -3.08 29.63 -12.14
C ARG A 213 -3.90 29.54 -13.43
N GLY A 214 -5.20 29.32 -13.29
CA GLY A 214 -6.16 29.19 -14.40
C GLY A 214 -6.17 27.81 -15.08
N ARG A 215 -5.32 26.86 -14.68
CA ARG A 215 -5.39 25.47 -15.16
C ARG A 215 -6.40 24.67 -14.31
N MET A 216 -6.90 23.58 -14.90
CA MET A 216 -7.73 22.59 -14.21
C MET A 216 -6.85 21.54 -13.54
N ALA A 217 -7.09 21.28 -12.26
CA ALA A 217 -6.39 20.25 -11.49
C ALA A 217 -7.35 19.19 -10.94
N ARG A 218 -6.79 18.05 -10.55
CA ARG A 218 -7.44 17.03 -9.73
C ARG A 218 -6.58 16.75 -8.53
N VAL A 219 -7.21 16.51 -7.38
CA VAL A 219 -6.52 15.94 -6.23
C VAL A 219 -6.75 14.44 -6.24
N GLU A 220 -5.67 13.71 -6.03
CA GLU A 220 -5.66 12.27 -5.83
C GLU A 220 -5.16 11.98 -4.41
N LEU A 221 -5.93 11.21 -3.67
CA LEU A 221 -5.56 10.64 -2.39
C LEU A 221 -5.21 9.18 -2.62
N ILE A 222 -4.02 8.76 -2.19
CA ILE A 222 -3.55 7.39 -2.35
C ILE A 222 -3.18 6.77 -1.02
N ASP A 223 -3.52 5.50 -0.88
CA ASP A 223 -3.00 4.62 0.14
C ASP A 223 -2.70 3.26 -0.47
N GLN A 224 -1.45 3.05 -0.81
CA GLN A 224 -0.95 1.86 -1.50
C GLN A 224 0.05 1.10 -0.65
N HIS A 225 0.17 1.41 0.65
CA HIS A 225 1.14 0.78 1.54
C HIS A 225 0.41 -0.12 2.52
N ARG A 226 1.01 -1.27 2.86
CA ARG A 226 0.47 -2.19 3.87
C ARG A 226 1.26 -2.07 5.17
N GLY A 227 0.58 -2.11 6.30
CA GLY A 227 1.13 -2.05 7.66
C GLY A 227 0.79 -0.75 8.40
N ILE A 228 1.34 -0.57 9.61
CA ILE A 228 1.04 0.52 10.57
C ILE A 228 1.11 1.99 10.06
N TRP A 229 1.67 2.23 8.86
CA TRP A 229 1.69 3.55 8.20
C TRP A 229 1.09 3.53 6.79
N GLY A 230 0.44 2.43 6.43
CA GLY A 230 -0.47 2.32 5.29
C GLY A 230 -1.81 2.95 5.65
N HIS A 231 -1.76 4.23 6.02
CA HIS A 231 -2.95 5.04 6.22
C HIS A 231 -2.67 6.52 6.00
N LEU A 232 -3.72 7.21 5.55
CA LEU A 232 -3.79 8.62 5.25
C LEU A 232 -5.05 9.18 5.93
N ASN A 233 -4.90 10.29 6.64
CA ASN A 233 -6.03 11.07 7.12
C ASN A 233 -6.05 12.41 6.39
N VAL A 234 -7.22 12.83 5.93
CA VAL A 234 -7.43 14.12 5.26
C VAL A 234 -8.70 14.78 5.80
N ASP A 235 -8.54 16.01 6.25
CA ASP A 235 -9.61 16.80 6.86
C ASP A 235 -10.15 17.83 5.86
N ARG A 236 -9.30 18.74 5.38
CA ARG A 236 -9.72 19.83 4.50
C ARG A 236 -8.76 20.05 3.34
N ILE A 237 -9.30 20.30 2.15
CA ILE A 237 -8.59 20.70 0.94
C ILE A 237 -9.18 22.03 0.48
N VAL A 238 -8.38 23.10 0.52
CA VAL A 238 -8.81 24.45 0.11
C VAL A 238 -7.81 25.09 -0.84
N LEU A 239 -8.28 25.98 -1.70
CA LEU A 239 -7.43 26.98 -2.33
C LEU A 239 -7.33 28.20 -1.41
N THR A 240 -6.12 28.75 -1.28
CA THR A 240 -5.87 29.96 -0.48
C THR A 240 -4.81 30.84 -1.13
N ALA A 241 -4.93 32.15 -0.95
CA ALA A 241 -3.89 33.11 -1.32
C ALA A 241 -2.74 33.14 -0.30
N ASN A 242 -3.00 32.77 0.95
CA ASN A 242 -2.02 32.80 2.02
C ASN A 242 -2.19 31.59 2.96
N PRO A 243 -1.31 30.58 2.87
CA PRO A 243 -1.40 29.38 3.69
C PRO A 243 -0.78 29.56 5.08
N GLY A 244 -0.26 30.76 5.40
CA GLY A 244 0.48 31.02 6.63
C GLY A 244 1.87 30.37 6.65
N GLU A 245 2.36 30.14 7.86
CA GLU A 245 3.63 29.45 8.14
C GLU A 245 3.41 27.94 8.25
N VAL A 246 3.35 27.27 7.10
CA VAL A 246 3.13 25.82 6.99
C VAL A 246 4.19 25.17 6.11
N ARG A 247 4.24 23.82 6.10
CA ARG A 247 5.11 23.08 5.18
C ARG A 247 4.67 23.36 3.73
N ARG A 248 5.57 23.90 2.93
CA ARG A 248 5.32 24.22 1.52
C ARG A 248 5.95 23.19 0.58
N ILE A 249 5.23 22.84 -0.49
CA ILE A 249 5.69 21.97 -1.57
C ILE A 249 5.58 22.77 -2.87
N ASP A 250 6.73 23.11 -3.43
CA ASP A 250 6.89 23.95 -4.62
C ASP A 250 7.57 23.21 -5.79
N LEU A 251 8.15 22.04 -5.53
CA LEU A 251 8.78 21.22 -6.55
C LEU A 251 7.84 20.12 -7.04
N ARG A 252 7.99 19.81 -8.34
CA ARG A 252 7.44 18.59 -8.91
C ARG A 252 8.07 17.39 -8.20
N PRO A 253 7.28 16.36 -7.81
CA PRO A 253 7.85 15.15 -7.25
C PRO A 253 8.75 14.47 -8.31
N PRO A 254 9.90 13.91 -7.91
CA PRO A 254 10.70 13.11 -8.82
C PRO A 254 9.87 11.91 -9.32
N PRO A 255 10.15 11.39 -10.53
CA PRO A 255 9.57 10.12 -10.95
C PRO A 255 9.80 9.06 -9.88
N PRO A 256 8.84 8.13 -9.67
CA PRO A 256 9.05 7.02 -8.75
C PRO A 256 10.35 6.30 -9.08
N ALA A 257 11.30 6.29 -8.15
CA ALA A 257 12.53 5.55 -8.35
C ALA A 257 12.16 4.06 -8.38
N PRO A 258 12.47 3.30 -9.45
CA PRO A 258 12.26 1.87 -9.44
C PRO A 258 13.06 1.29 -8.27
N LEU A 259 12.47 0.35 -7.55
CA LEU A 259 13.21 -0.36 -6.53
C LEU A 259 14.38 -1.07 -7.23
N PRO A 260 15.64 -0.85 -6.81
CA PRO A 260 16.74 -1.51 -7.47
C PRO A 260 16.54 -3.03 -7.33
N GLY A 261 16.89 -3.76 -8.38
CA GLY A 261 16.99 -5.22 -8.26
C GLY A 261 17.96 -5.59 -7.13
N LEU A 262 17.79 -6.77 -6.56
CA LEU A 262 18.64 -7.28 -5.50
C LEU A 262 19.07 -8.70 -5.81
N ALA A 263 20.38 -8.98 -5.75
CA ALA A 263 20.90 -10.33 -5.61
C ALA A 263 21.48 -10.56 -4.21
N LEU A 264 20.98 -11.58 -3.52
CA LEU A 264 21.62 -12.18 -2.35
C LEU A 264 22.37 -13.42 -2.81
N THR A 265 23.69 -13.42 -2.65
CA THR A 265 24.54 -14.58 -2.93
C THR A 265 25.00 -15.24 -1.64
N THR A 266 25.76 -16.33 -1.69
CA THR A 266 26.42 -16.95 -0.53
C THR A 266 27.49 -16.05 0.12
N THR A 267 28.04 -15.08 -0.63
CA THR A 267 29.12 -14.19 -0.18
C THR A 267 28.66 -12.79 0.20
N GLY A 268 27.55 -12.30 -0.34
CA GLY A 268 27.15 -10.91 -0.11
C GLY A 268 25.77 -10.54 -0.62
N ARG A 269 25.47 -9.25 -0.51
CA ARG A 269 24.27 -8.60 -1.02
C ARG A 269 24.69 -7.61 -2.10
N GLN A 270 24.08 -7.65 -3.29
CA GLN A 270 24.39 -6.76 -4.39
C GLN A 270 23.10 -6.14 -4.95
N ALA A 271 22.96 -4.82 -4.76
CA ALA A 271 21.87 -4.05 -5.36
C ALA A 271 22.23 -3.64 -6.79
N GLY A 272 21.25 -3.68 -7.68
CA GLY A 272 21.40 -3.29 -9.07
C GLY A 272 20.41 -4.02 -9.99
N PRO A 273 20.19 -3.51 -11.21
CA PRO A 273 19.32 -4.16 -12.17
C PRO A 273 19.84 -5.57 -12.48
N LEU A 274 18.91 -6.53 -12.49
CA LEU A 274 19.22 -7.91 -12.80
C LEU A 274 18.82 -8.24 -14.24
N ALA A 275 19.65 -8.99 -14.94
CA ALA A 275 19.36 -9.47 -16.29
C ALA A 275 19.93 -10.87 -16.51
N VAL A 276 19.23 -11.70 -17.27
CA VAL A 276 19.74 -12.99 -17.75
C VAL A 276 20.23 -12.80 -19.18
N THR A 277 21.49 -13.11 -19.43
CA THR A 277 22.10 -13.03 -20.77
C THR A 277 23.05 -14.19 -20.96
N GLY A 278 22.91 -14.92 -22.07
CA GLY A 278 23.78 -16.07 -22.37
C GLY A 278 23.70 -17.20 -21.34
N GLY A 279 22.57 -17.35 -20.65
CA GLY A 279 22.37 -18.36 -19.60
C GLY A 279 22.99 -17.97 -18.25
N GLN A 280 23.35 -16.70 -18.04
CA GLN A 280 23.91 -16.23 -16.79
C GLN A 280 23.13 -15.04 -16.24
N LEU A 281 22.84 -15.08 -14.93
CA LEU A 281 22.30 -13.92 -14.23
C LEU A 281 23.42 -12.90 -13.98
N THR A 282 23.16 -11.64 -14.30
CA THR A 282 24.06 -10.52 -14.03
C THR A 282 23.37 -9.53 -13.10
N SER A 283 24.14 -8.88 -12.25
CA SER A 283 23.70 -7.71 -11.47
C SER A 283 24.57 -6.52 -11.84
N ALA A 284 23.95 -5.45 -12.34
CA ALA A 284 24.65 -4.28 -12.87
C ALA A 284 25.76 -4.65 -13.89
N LYS A 285 25.48 -5.64 -14.77
CA LYS A 285 26.40 -6.24 -15.78
C LYS A 285 27.53 -7.11 -15.21
N THR A 286 27.65 -7.25 -13.90
CA THR A 286 28.58 -8.20 -13.29
C THR A 286 27.93 -9.58 -13.23
N PRO A 287 28.56 -10.62 -13.81
CA PRO A 287 28.00 -11.97 -13.77
C PRO A 287 28.00 -12.56 -12.36
N LEU A 288 26.93 -13.28 -12.02
CA LEU A 288 26.77 -14.01 -10.77
C LEU A 288 26.91 -15.51 -11.03
N ALA A 289 27.66 -16.20 -10.18
CA ALA A 289 27.77 -17.65 -10.23
C ALA A 289 26.44 -18.29 -9.81
N ALA A 290 25.88 -19.18 -10.65
CA ALA A 290 24.52 -19.68 -10.49
C ALA A 290 24.29 -20.39 -9.15
N GLU A 291 25.28 -21.15 -8.70
CA GLU A 291 25.34 -21.86 -7.44
C GLU A 291 25.45 -20.96 -6.21
N SER A 292 25.93 -19.72 -6.39
CA SER A 292 26.06 -18.75 -5.31
C SER A 292 24.75 -18.00 -5.03
N ILE A 293 23.81 -17.96 -5.98
CA ILE A 293 22.58 -17.17 -5.86
C ILE A 293 21.65 -17.83 -4.83
N LEU A 294 21.16 -17.04 -3.88
CA LEU A 294 20.19 -17.45 -2.85
C LEU A 294 18.84 -16.79 -3.10
N LEU A 295 18.86 -15.49 -3.41
CA LEU A 295 17.68 -14.70 -3.78
C LEU A 295 18.05 -13.76 -4.93
N ALA A 296 17.17 -13.64 -5.91
CA ALA A 296 17.22 -12.63 -6.95
C ALA A 296 15.85 -11.94 -7.02
N LEU A 297 15.81 -10.65 -6.74
CA LEU A 297 14.64 -9.80 -6.78
C LEU A 297 14.78 -8.86 -7.97
N ASN A 298 13.86 -8.90 -8.92
CA ASN A 298 13.87 -7.95 -10.02
C ASN A 298 13.40 -6.58 -9.55
N ALA A 299 13.93 -5.56 -10.23
CA ALA A 299 13.49 -4.19 -10.01
C ALA A 299 11.98 -4.11 -10.26
N GLN A 300 11.24 -3.65 -9.26
CA GLN A 300 9.81 -3.40 -9.42
C GLN A 300 9.66 -1.97 -9.93
N GLU A 301 8.93 -1.81 -11.04
CA GLU A 301 8.47 -0.49 -11.45
C GLU A 301 7.52 0.03 -10.36
N SER A 302 7.78 1.24 -9.89
CA SER A 302 6.87 1.90 -8.97
C SER A 302 5.76 2.58 -9.79
N SER A 303 4.96 1.81 -10.52
CA SER A 303 3.75 2.34 -11.14
C SER A 303 2.54 2.04 -10.27
N ALA A 304 1.70 3.06 -10.08
CA ALA A 304 0.35 2.94 -9.55
C ALA A 304 -0.65 2.39 -10.59
N ASP A 305 -0.19 2.22 -11.85
CA ASP A 305 -0.96 1.62 -12.94
C ASP A 305 -0.46 0.20 -13.23
N PRO A 306 -1.36 -0.79 -13.34
CA PRO A 306 -0.98 -2.14 -13.74
C PRO A 306 -0.46 -2.11 -15.18
N ALA A 307 0.70 -2.74 -15.40
CA ALA A 307 1.33 -2.84 -16.71
C ALA A 307 0.35 -3.42 -17.77
N PRO A 308 0.54 -3.10 -19.07
CA PRO A 308 -0.34 -3.53 -20.17
C PRO A 308 -0.48 -5.06 -20.37
N ASN A 309 0.28 -5.87 -19.62
CA ASN A 309 0.16 -7.32 -19.53
C ASN A 309 -0.32 -7.75 -18.12
N THR A 310 -1.46 -7.21 -17.67
CA THR A 310 -2.04 -7.61 -16.38
C THR A 310 -2.49 -9.06 -16.46
N PRO A 311 -2.03 -9.97 -15.56
CA PRO A 311 -2.53 -11.33 -15.53
C PRO A 311 -4.05 -11.34 -15.33
N PRO A 312 -4.76 -12.41 -15.75
CA PRO A 312 -6.19 -12.49 -15.50
C PRO A 312 -6.45 -12.29 -13.99
N PRO A 313 -7.51 -11.53 -13.62
CA PRO A 313 -7.82 -11.26 -12.22
C PRO A 313 -8.15 -12.54 -11.44
N SER A 314 -8.44 -13.64 -12.16
CA SER A 314 -8.67 -14.95 -11.59
C SER A 314 -7.39 -15.79 -11.49
N ALA A 315 -7.33 -16.59 -10.44
CA ALA A 315 -6.23 -17.49 -10.15
C ALA A 315 -6.74 -18.72 -9.39
N VAL A 316 -5.89 -19.76 -9.34
CA VAL A 316 -6.08 -20.90 -8.45
C VAL A 316 -4.90 -20.96 -7.49
N GLN A 317 -5.19 -21.14 -6.21
CA GLN A 317 -4.16 -21.46 -5.22
C GLN A 317 -4.14 -22.96 -5.01
N LEU A 318 -2.98 -23.58 -5.15
CA LEU A 318 -2.79 -25.01 -4.89
C LEU A 318 -2.58 -25.26 -3.39
N ILE A 319 -2.84 -26.50 -2.94
CA ILE A 319 -2.50 -26.92 -1.56
C ILE A 319 -0.98 -26.81 -1.32
N SER A 320 -0.15 -26.95 -2.37
CA SER A 320 1.31 -26.70 -2.29
C SER A 320 1.68 -25.25 -1.95
N GLY A 321 0.71 -24.34 -1.98
CA GLY A 321 0.89 -22.90 -1.80
C GLY A 321 1.19 -22.13 -3.08
N GLU A 322 1.36 -22.82 -4.22
CA GLU A 322 1.52 -22.17 -5.53
C GLU A 322 0.26 -21.42 -5.96
N ILE A 323 0.45 -20.39 -6.80
CA ILE A 323 -0.63 -19.53 -7.29
C ILE A 323 -0.51 -19.48 -8.81
N TRP A 324 -1.50 -20.00 -9.51
CA TRP A 324 -1.51 -20.03 -10.96
C TRP A 324 -2.60 -19.11 -11.49
N HIS A 325 -2.19 -18.06 -12.21
CA HIS A 325 -3.13 -17.19 -12.92
C HIS A 325 -3.74 -17.95 -14.10
N ALA A 326 -5.06 -17.99 -14.12
CA ALA A 326 -5.82 -18.68 -15.14
C ALA A 326 -7.27 -18.19 -15.17
N GLN A 327 -7.87 -18.17 -16.35
CA GLN A 327 -9.32 -18.07 -16.48
C GLN A 327 -9.96 -19.35 -15.95
N ILE A 328 -10.94 -19.21 -15.06
CA ILE A 328 -11.73 -20.34 -14.59
C ILE A 328 -12.80 -20.65 -15.65
N MET A 329 -12.80 -21.85 -16.21
CA MET A 329 -13.76 -22.21 -17.26
C MET A 329 -15.04 -22.81 -16.66
N GLY A 330 -14.90 -23.66 -15.65
CA GLY A 330 -16.04 -24.29 -14.99
C GLY A 330 -15.62 -25.50 -14.17
N LEU A 331 -16.60 -26.09 -13.48
CA LEU A 331 -16.41 -27.31 -12.72
C LEU A 331 -17.01 -28.50 -13.49
N GLU A 332 -16.17 -29.49 -13.81
CA GLU A 332 -16.56 -30.72 -14.47
C GLU A 332 -16.36 -31.90 -13.52
N GLY A 333 -17.43 -32.35 -12.88
CA GLY A 333 -17.35 -33.36 -11.82
C GLY A 333 -16.54 -32.84 -10.63
N LYS A 334 -15.43 -33.50 -10.29
CA LYS A 334 -14.49 -33.07 -9.22
C LYS A 334 -13.24 -32.37 -9.74
N ALA A 335 -13.24 -31.92 -11.00
CA ALA A 335 -12.10 -31.26 -11.61
C ALA A 335 -12.48 -29.86 -12.11
N LEU A 336 -11.66 -28.88 -11.76
CA LEU A 336 -11.77 -27.52 -12.22
C LEU A 336 -11.09 -27.37 -13.59
N ALA A 337 -11.84 -26.97 -14.60
CA ALA A 337 -11.29 -26.60 -15.89
C ALA A 337 -10.76 -25.15 -15.83
N ILE A 338 -9.52 -24.95 -16.23
CA ILE A 338 -8.86 -23.64 -16.27
C ILE A 338 -8.16 -23.42 -17.61
N ASN A 339 -7.97 -22.16 -17.98
CA ASN A 339 -7.14 -21.74 -19.11
C ASN A 339 -6.11 -20.71 -18.66
N SER A 340 -4.83 -21.11 -18.61
CA SER A 340 -3.75 -20.23 -18.20
C SER A 340 -2.94 -19.75 -19.42
N PRO A 341 -2.56 -18.47 -19.48
CA PRO A 341 -1.61 -18.00 -20.50
C PRO A 341 -0.27 -18.74 -20.45
N LEU A 342 0.16 -19.19 -19.26
CA LEU A 342 1.47 -19.81 -19.07
C LEU A 342 1.47 -21.31 -19.41
N ILE A 343 0.42 -22.03 -19.02
CA ILE A 343 0.38 -23.50 -19.10
C ILE A 343 -0.72 -24.06 -20.01
N GLY A 344 -1.50 -23.18 -20.64
CA GLY A 344 -2.64 -23.53 -21.48
C GLY A 344 -3.83 -24.09 -20.69
N GLN A 345 -4.69 -24.84 -21.37
CA GLN A 345 -5.86 -25.47 -20.76
C GLN A 345 -5.47 -26.67 -19.89
N ARG A 346 -6.04 -26.74 -18.68
CA ARG A 346 -5.81 -27.83 -17.72
C ARG A 346 -7.09 -28.17 -16.96
N LYS A 347 -7.17 -29.41 -16.49
CA LYS A 347 -8.18 -29.87 -15.52
C LYS A 347 -7.48 -30.21 -14.22
N LEU A 348 -7.82 -29.53 -13.14
CA LEU A 348 -7.20 -29.69 -11.83
C LEU A 348 -8.18 -30.38 -10.87
N PRO A 349 -7.80 -31.48 -10.20
CA PRO A 349 -8.63 -32.07 -9.16
C PRO A 349 -8.90 -31.05 -8.05
N LEU A 350 -10.14 -30.90 -7.58
CA LEU A 350 -10.49 -29.96 -6.51
C LEU A 350 -9.68 -30.20 -5.22
N GLU A 351 -9.36 -31.47 -4.92
CA GLU A 351 -8.52 -31.86 -3.78
C GLU A 351 -7.07 -31.37 -3.86
N SER A 352 -6.61 -30.89 -5.03
CA SER A 352 -5.29 -30.27 -5.18
C SER A 352 -5.30 -28.75 -4.93
N LEU A 353 -6.49 -28.17 -4.78
CA LEU A 353 -6.70 -26.72 -4.66
C LEU A 353 -6.92 -26.31 -3.19
N ALA A 354 -6.33 -25.18 -2.82
CA ALA A 354 -6.62 -24.47 -1.58
C ALA A 354 -7.73 -23.44 -1.79
N SER A 355 -7.71 -22.69 -2.89
CA SER A 355 -8.78 -21.75 -3.25
C SER A 355 -8.91 -21.55 -4.75
N ILE A 356 -10.08 -21.04 -5.15
CA ILE A 356 -10.38 -20.58 -6.50
C ILE A 356 -10.73 -19.09 -6.39
N GLU A 357 -9.93 -18.25 -7.02
CA GLU A 357 -10.07 -16.80 -7.02
C GLU A 357 -10.71 -16.38 -8.36
N PHE A 358 -11.87 -15.72 -8.30
CA PHE A 358 -12.60 -15.26 -9.48
C PHE A 358 -12.32 -13.80 -9.80
N GLN A 359 -11.86 -13.05 -8.81
CA GLN A 359 -11.46 -11.64 -8.88
C GLN A 359 -10.14 -11.44 -8.13
N TYR A 360 -9.58 -10.23 -8.19
CA TYR A 360 -8.32 -9.90 -7.52
C TYR A 360 -8.31 -10.37 -6.07
N ALA A 361 -7.33 -11.21 -5.75
CA ALA A 361 -7.23 -11.85 -4.46
C ALA A 361 -6.44 -10.98 -3.50
N ASP A 362 -7.11 -10.25 -2.61
CA ASP A 362 -6.41 -9.64 -1.47
C ASP A 362 -5.73 -10.76 -0.63
N PRO A 363 -4.39 -10.74 -0.47
CA PRO A 363 -3.64 -11.76 0.28
C PRO A 363 -3.96 -11.80 1.77
N TYR A 364 -4.62 -10.79 2.34
CA TYR A 364 -4.97 -10.75 3.77
C TYR A 364 -6.47 -10.94 4.05
N ALA A 365 -7.30 -10.95 3.01
CA ALA A 365 -8.73 -11.22 3.17
C ALA A 365 -8.96 -12.61 3.80
N PRO A 366 -10.02 -12.77 4.62
CA PRO A 366 -10.33 -14.03 5.30
C PRO A 366 -10.39 -15.21 4.33
N ARG A 367 -9.90 -16.38 4.78
CA ARG A 367 -9.85 -17.62 3.98
C ARG A 367 -10.28 -18.85 4.77
N GLU A 368 -11.47 -18.79 5.35
CA GLU A 368 -12.02 -19.94 6.06
C GLU A 368 -12.41 -21.04 5.05
N PRO A 369 -11.90 -22.27 5.17
CA PRO A 369 -12.29 -23.37 4.30
C PRO A 369 -13.80 -23.62 4.29
N GLY A 370 -14.34 -24.04 3.15
CA GLY A 370 -15.76 -24.31 2.97
C GLY A 370 -16.63 -23.06 2.85
N HIS A 371 -16.08 -21.91 2.48
CA HIS A 371 -16.82 -20.65 2.34
C HIS A 371 -16.69 -20.03 0.95
N LEU A 372 -17.81 -19.47 0.47
CA LEU A 372 -17.91 -18.64 -0.74
C LEU A 372 -17.96 -17.16 -0.35
N TYR A 373 -16.96 -16.39 -0.77
CA TYR A 373 -16.83 -14.97 -0.48
C TYR A 373 -17.36 -14.12 -1.64
N ARG A 374 -18.03 -13.02 -1.29
CA ARG A 374 -18.75 -12.16 -2.23
C ARG A 374 -18.51 -10.69 -1.91
N THR A 375 -18.52 -9.86 -2.95
CA THR A 375 -18.29 -8.42 -2.80
C THR A 375 -19.41 -7.75 -2.02
N GLY A 376 -19.05 -7.06 -0.95
CA GLY A 376 -19.98 -6.30 -0.12
C GLY A 376 -20.98 -7.15 0.67
N ALA A 377 -20.76 -8.47 0.81
CA ALA A 377 -21.68 -9.38 1.48
C ALA A 377 -20.96 -10.40 2.36
N GLU A 378 -21.69 -10.98 3.32
CA GLU A 378 -21.14 -12.02 4.19
C GLU A 378 -20.83 -13.33 3.43
N PRO A 379 -19.80 -14.08 3.86
CA PRO A 379 -19.45 -15.36 3.25
C PRO A 379 -20.56 -16.39 3.43
N ILE A 380 -20.77 -17.23 2.41
CA ILE A 380 -21.75 -18.33 2.47
C ILE A 380 -20.98 -19.62 2.82
N PRO A 381 -21.22 -20.25 3.99
CA PRO A 381 -20.66 -21.57 4.28
C PRO A 381 -21.34 -22.63 3.40
N GLY A 382 -20.58 -23.58 2.87
CA GLY A 382 -21.14 -24.67 2.09
C GLY A 382 -20.14 -25.38 1.18
N THR A 383 -20.59 -26.47 0.58
CA THR A 383 -19.78 -27.26 -0.37
C THR A 383 -20.04 -26.79 -1.80
N LEU A 384 -18.98 -26.55 -2.56
CA LEU A 384 -19.09 -26.19 -3.98
C LEU A 384 -19.82 -27.27 -4.78
N VAL A 385 -20.88 -26.89 -5.49
CA VAL A 385 -21.69 -27.80 -6.32
C VAL A 385 -21.38 -27.63 -7.81
N TRP A 386 -21.36 -26.39 -8.30
CA TRP A 386 -20.98 -26.09 -9.68
C TRP A 386 -20.31 -24.73 -9.83
N ILE A 387 -19.52 -24.61 -10.89
CA ILE A 387 -19.03 -23.35 -11.44
C ILE A 387 -19.42 -23.35 -12.92
N ARG A 388 -20.25 -22.39 -13.32
CA ARG A 388 -20.70 -22.20 -14.70
C ARG A 388 -20.30 -20.80 -15.19
N ASP A 389 -20.68 -20.47 -16.42
CA ASP A 389 -20.36 -19.18 -17.02
C ASP A 389 -21.04 -18.00 -16.28
N ARG A 390 -22.26 -18.20 -15.79
CA ARG A 390 -23.07 -17.14 -15.18
C ARG A 390 -23.10 -17.20 -13.65
N ASP A 391 -23.09 -18.40 -13.09
CA ASP A 391 -23.34 -18.62 -11.67
C ASP A 391 -22.40 -19.66 -11.05
N ILE A 392 -22.23 -19.54 -9.74
CA ILE A 392 -21.51 -20.47 -8.88
C ILE A 392 -22.48 -20.86 -7.77
N ALA A 393 -22.57 -22.15 -7.45
CA ALA A 393 -23.45 -22.59 -6.36
C ALA A 393 -22.72 -23.38 -5.29
N VAL A 394 -23.16 -23.15 -4.06
CA VAL A 394 -22.76 -23.91 -2.88
C VAL A 394 -23.99 -24.55 -2.23
N ASP A 395 -23.81 -25.78 -1.74
CA ASP A 395 -24.79 -26.48 -0.92
C ASP A 395 -24.54 -26.15 0.55
N CYS A 396 -25.53 -25.50 1.17
CA CYS A 396 -25.47 -25.02 2.55
C CYS A 396 -26.73 -25.45 3.33
N PRO A 397 -26.82 -25.15 4.65
CA PRO A 397 -28.00 -25.51 5.44
C PRO A 397 -29.35 -24.96 4.92
N LEU A 398 -29.33 -23.94 4.06
CA LEU A 398 -30.53 -23.37 3.42
C LEU A 398 -30.84 -23.98 2.04
N GLY A 399 -30.07 -25.00 1.63
CA GLY A 399 -30.14 -25.63 0.32
C GLY A 399 -29.05 -25.13 -0.63
N VAL A 400 -29.22 -25.41 -1.92
CA VAL A 400 -28.27 -25.00 -2.95
C VAL A 400 -28.52 -23.55 -3.36
N ILE A 401 -27.55 -22.67 -3.08
CA ILE A 401 -27.65 -21.24 -3.37
C ILE A 401 -26.82 -20.90 -4.61
N PRO A 402 -27.42 -20.56 -5.76
CA PRO A 402 -26.72 -20.00 -6.90
C PRO A 402 -26.38 -18.52 -6.65
N VAL A 403 -25.18 -18.11 -7.02
CA VAL A 403 -24.68 -16.74 -6.91
C VAL A 403 -24.13 -16.30 -8.25
N ASP A 404 -24.51 -15.11 -8.69
CA ASP A 404 -23.97 -14.51 -9.91
C ASP A 404 -22.46 -14.37 -9.83
N ARG A 405 -21.78 -14.92 -10.83
CA ARG A 405 -20.32 -15.03 -10.87
C ARG A 405 -19.58 -13.69 -10.73
N PRO A 406 -20.05 -12.55 -11.31
CA PRO A 406 -19.43 -11.25 -11.09
C PRO A 406 -19.46 -10.76 -9.63
N ALA A 407 -20.35 -11.29 -8.79
CA ALA A 407 -20.43 -10.94 -7.38
C ALA A 407 -19.52 -11.82 -6.49
N VAL A 408 -18.91 -12.87 -7.05
CA VAL A 408 -18.08 -13.84 -6.31
C VAL A 408 -16.63 -13.41 -6.37
N GLU A 409 -15.99 -13.33 -5.21
CA GLU A 409 -14.57 -13.02 -5.08
C GLU A 409 -13.74 -14.30 -5.11
N ARG A 410 -14.10 -15.27 -4.26
CA ARG A 410 -13.38 -16.55 -4.11
C ARG A 410 -14.21 -17.65 -3.48
N TYR A 411 -13.80 -18.89 -3.70
CA TYR A 411 -14.20 -20.05 -2.92
C TYR A 411 -12.99 -20.72 -2.29
N VAL A 412 -13.04 -20.99 -0.99
CA VAL A 412 -11.90 -21.57 -0.25
C VAL A 412 -12.18 -23.03 0.03
N LEU A 413 -11.33 -23.91 -0.51
CA LEU A 413 -11.42 -25.36 -0.34
C LEU A 413 -10.63 -25.85 0.88
N ALA A 414 -9.44 -25.30 1.09
CA ALA A 414 -8.53 -25.74 2.14
C ALA A 414 -7.52 -24.64 2.49
N THR A 415 -6.95 -24.73 3.69
CA THR A 415 -5.76 -23.95 4.03
C THR A 415 -4.56 -24.51 3.27
N PRO A 416 -3.77 -23.68 2.55
CA PRO A 416 -2.54 -24.14 1.91
C PRO A 416 -1.61 -24.82 2.92
N LYS A 417 -1.02 -25.94 2.50
CA LYS A 417 -0.04 -26.71 3.28
C LYS A 417 1.17 -26.94 2.38
N PRO A 418 2.10 -25.96 2.29
CA PRO A 418 3.32 -26.15 1.53
C PRO A 418 4.04 -27.40 2.00
N ALA A 419 4.51 -28.22 1.06
CA ALA A 419 5.29 -29.40 1.42
C ALA A 419 6.53 -28.98 2.21
N GLU A 420 6.64 -29.49 3.43
CA GLU A 420 7.84 -29.46 4.30
C GLU A 420 9.10 -29.63 3.43
N PRO A 421 10.10 -28.76 3.64
CA PRO A 421 10.80 -28.04 2.58
C PRO A 421 11.04 -28.91 1.35
N SER A 422 10.22 -28.67 0.32
CA SER A 422 10.21 -29.42 -0.95
C SER A 422 11.54 -29.48 -1.72
N GLY A 423 12.59 -28.79 -1.24
CA GLY A 423 13.87 -28.65 -1.92
C GLY A 423 13.76 -27.95 -3.28
N ALA A 424 12.59 -27.39 -3.60
CA ALA A 424 12.30 -26.70 -4.85
C ALA A 424 12.48 -25.20 -4.68
N ASP A 425 13.06 -24.56 -5.70
CA ASP A 425 13.13 -23.11 -5.77
C ASP A 425 11.73 -22.54 -5.93
N VAL A 426 11.55 -21.31 -5.48
CA VAL A 426 10.32 -20.54 -5.60
C VAL A 426 10.53 -19.43 -6.62
N VAL A 427 9.69 -19.39 -7.64
CA VAL A 427 9.68 -18.33 -8.66
C VAL A 427 8.38 -17.55 -8.51
N GLY A 428 8.50 -16.31 -8.05
CA GLY A 428 7.41 -15.34 -8.05
C GLY A 428 7.36 -14.62 -9.39
N LEU A 429 6.18 -14.54 -9.99
CA LEU A 429 5.94 -13.87 -11.26
C LEU A 429 5.47 -12.43 -11.02
N VAL A 430 5.75 -11.56 -11.98
CA VAL A 430 5.14 -10.23 -12.04
C VAL A 430 3.62 -10.41 -12.08
N GLY A 431 2.92 -9.72 -11.18
CA GLY A 431 1.46 -9.83 -11.03
C GLY A 431 0.95 -10.88 -10.04
N GLY A 432 1.83 -11.57 -9.31
CA GLY A 432 1.46 -12.35 -8.11
C GLY A 432 1.45 -13.87 -8.26
N GLY A 433 1.73 -14.39 -9.46
CA GLY A 433 1.85 -15.83 -9.70
C GLY A 433 3.02 -16.44 -8.92
N LEU A 434 2.88 -17.70 -8.52
CA LEU A 434 3.90 -18.41 -7.76
C LEU A 434 4.08 -19.83 -8.31
N LEU A 435 5.32 -20.16 -8.66
CA LEU A 435 5.71 -21.48 -9.15
C LEU A 435 6.78 -22.10 -8.26
N ARG A 436 6.77 -23.42 -8.14
CA ARG A 436 7.81 -24.20 -7.45
C ARG A 436 8.44 -25.22 -8.39
N GLY A 437 9.78 -25.24 -8.43
CA GLY A 437 10.51 -26.20 -9.26
C GLY A 437 12.02 -26.03 -9.16
N LYS A 438 12.77 -26.89 -9.83
CA LYS A 438 14.22 -26.67 -9.99
C LYS A 438 14.45 -25.61 -11.04
N THR A 439 15.38 -24.68 -10.80
CA THR A 439 15.63 -23.58 -11.73
C THR A 439 17.03 -23.56 -12.32
N ALA A 440 17.10 -23.22 -13.61
CA ALA A 440 18.34 -22.97 -14.35
C ALA A 440 18.18 -21.75 -15.24
N PHE A 441 19.28 -21.07 -15.56
CA PHE A 441 19.30 -19.97 -16.53
C PHE A 441 19.71 -20.52 -17.90
N ALA A 442 19.00 -20.15 -18.96
CA ALA A 442 19.31 -20.57 -20.32
C ALA A 442 18.96 -19.45 -21.31
N GLY A 443 19.94 -19.04 -22.14
CA GLY A 443 19.74 -17.90 -23.05
C GLY A 443 19.39 -16.62 -22.27
N ASN A 444 18.20 -16.08 -22.50
CA ASN A 444 17.68 -14.91 -21.78
C ASN A 444 16.52 -15.26 -20.82
N GLN A 445 16.38 -16.55 -20.50
CA GLN A 445 15.24 -17.12 -19.81
C GLN A 445 15.66 -17.82 -18.51
N ILE A 446 14.70 -17.95 -17.60
CA ILE A 446 14.77 -18.94 -16.52
C ILE A 446 13.94 -20.16 -16.94
N VAL A 447 14.53 -21.34 -16.77
CA VAL A 447 13.89 -22.62 -16.98
C VAL A 447 13.48 -23.17 -15.63
N VAL A 448 12.19 -23.47 -15.46
CA VAL A 448 11.63 -24.09 -14.27
C VAL A 448 11.23 -25.52 -14.59
N THR A 449 11.91 -26.50 -14.00
CA THR A 449 11.52 -27.90 -14.06
C THR A 449 10.51 -28.17 -12.94
N HIS A 450 9.23 -28.17 -13.28
CA HIS A 450 8.11 -28.34 -12.38
C HIS A 450 7.62 -29.81 -12.37
N ALA A 451 7.26 -30.34 -11.20
CA ALA A 451 6.89 -31.75 -11.03
C ALA A 451 5.67 -32.18 -11.87
N ILE A 452 4.62 -31.34 -11.91
CA ILE A 452 3.38 -31.59 -12.68
C ILE A 452 3.46 -31.05 -14.11
N LEU A 453 3.92 -29.82 -14.28
CA LEU A 453 3.86 -29.07 -15.55
C LEU A 453 5.01 -29.39 -16.51
N GLY A 454 6.06 -30.09 -16.05
CA GLY A 454 7.26 -30.34 -16.84
C GLY A 454 8.15 -29.10 -16.93
N GLU A 455 8.84 -28.94 -18.06
CA GLU A 455 9.74 -27.82 -18.29
C GLU A 455 8.96 -26.57 -18.73
N LEU A 456 9.13 -25.48 -17.98
CA LEU A 456 8.59 -24.15 -18.29
C LEU A 456 9.74 -23.20 -18.59
N LYS A 457 9.63 -22.47 -19.70
CA LYS A 457 10.60 -21.43 -20.08
C LYS A 457 9.95 -20.07 -19.89
N LEU A 458 10.54 -19.27 -19.00
CA LEU A 458 10.02 -17.96 -18.63
C LEU A 458 11.04 -16.90 -19.02
N ASP A 459 10.59 -15.84 -19.71
CA ASP A 459 11.42 -14.67 -19.91
C ASP A 459 11.69 -13.99 -18.57
N TRP A 460 12.95 -13.59 -18.34
CA TRP A 460 13.37 -13.03 -17.05
C TRP A 460 12.53 -11.83 -16.59
N GLN A 461 12.01 -11.03 -17.54
CA GLN A 461 11.15 -9.88 -17.26
C GLN A 461 9.79 -10.25 -16.65
N THR A 462 9.34 -11.49 -16.82
CA THR A 462 8.09 -11.99 -16.22
C THR A 462 8.28 -12.46 -14.78
N VAL A 463 9.52 -12.55 -14.31
CA VAL A 463 9.88 -12.99 -12.96
C VAL A 463 9.98 -11.76 -12.05
N ALA A 464 9.23 -11.74 -10.96
CA ALA A 464 9.38 -10.75 -9.90
C ALA A 464 10.55 -11.11 -8.97
N TYR A 465 10.65 -12.40 -8.60
CA TYR A 465 11.76 -12.90 -7.80
C TYR A 465 12.01 -14.40 -7.98
N LEU A 466 13.24 -14.81 -7.68
CA LEU A 466 13.68 -16.18 -7.54
C LEU A 466 14.25 -16.37 -6.14
N ARG A 467 13.63 -17.22 -5.31
CA ARG A 467 14.13 -17.64 -4.00
C ARG A 467 14.58 -19.09 -4.09
N ARG A 468 15.89 -19.34 -3.94
CA ARG A 468 16.48 -20.67 -4.12
C ARG A 468 16.22 -21.54 -2.89
N ALA A 469 16.13 -22.84 -3.11
CA ALA A 469 16.21 -23.86 -2.09
C ALA A 469 17.51 -24.64 -2.29
N ALA A 470 18.38 -24.66 -1.28
CA ALA A 470 19.67 -25.33 -1.34
C ALA A 470 19.84 -26.28 -0.15
N PRO A 471 20.48 -27.45 -0.32
CA PRO A 471 20.85 -28.29 0.80
C PRO A 471 21.66 -27.51 1.84
N GLY A 472 21.24 -27.57 3.10
CA GLY A 472 21.91 -26.85 4.17
C GLY A 472 21.53 -25.37 4.28
N MET A 473 20.46 -24.92 3.63
CA MET A 473 19.91 -23.58 3.85
C MET A 473 18.51 -23.64 4.47
N ASP A 474 18.29 -22.83 5.50
CA ASP A 474 16.97 -22.58 6.08
C ASP A 474 16.59 -21.11 5.87
N TRP A 475 15.53 -20.85 5.10
CA TRP A 475 14.85 -19.57 5.16
C TRP A 475 14.05 -19.50 6.46
N LEU A 476 14.25 -18.47 7.29
CA LEU A 476 13.55 -18.40 8.58
C LEU A 476 12.03 -18.33 8.42
N GLU A 477 11.53 -17.80 7.29
CA GLU A 477 10.10 -17.75 6.98
C GLU A 477 9.45 -19.13 6.74
N ASP A 478 10.26 -20.15 6.43
CA ASP A 478 9.79 -21.53 6.23
C ASP A 478 9.91 -22.37 7.53
N LEU A 479 10.43 -21.79 8.61
CA LEU A 479 10.64 -22.47 9.88
C LEU A 479 9.49 -22.24 10.86
N ALA A 480 9.29 -23.21 11.75
CA ALA A 480 8.39 -23.04 12.89
C ALA A 480 8.90 -21.91 13.78
N MET A 481 8.07 -20.88 13.93
CA MET A 481 8.34 -19.70 14.73
C MET A 481 7.56 -19.79 16.05
N THR A 482 8.25 -19.64 17.17
CA THR A 482 7.61 -19.42 18.48
C THR A 482 7.94 -18.02 18.99
N VAL A 483 7.00 -17.42 19.69
CA VAL A 483 7.11 -16.07 20.24
C VAL A 483 6.90 -16.16 21.74
N GLU A 484 7.93 -15.81 22.50
CA GLU A 484 7.84 -15.62 23.95
C GLU A 484 7.59 -14.13 24.26
N GLU A 485 6.63 -13.87 25.13
CA GLU A 485 6.12 -12.54 25.50
C GLU A 485 5.69 -12.48 26.98
N ARG A 486 5.60 -11.35 27.68
CA ARG A 486 5.63 -9.91 27.31
C ARG A 486 5.91 -9.06 28.57
N PRO A 487 6.51 -7.86 28.48
CA PRO A 487 6.44 -6.89 29.57
C PRO A 487 4.98 -6.53 29.90
N ALA A 488 4.65 -6.38 31.19
CA ALA A 488 3.30 -6.08 31.69
C ALA A 488 2.86 -4.64 31.40
N LEU A 489 2.77 -4.29 30.11
CA LEU A 489 2.23 -3.02 29.64
C LEU A 489 0.72 -3.16 29.42
N SER A 490 -0.02 -2.09 29.71
CA SER A 490 -1.48 -2.01 29.52
C SER A 490 -1.91 -2.14 28.05
N LEU A 491 -1.00 -1.90 27.11
CA LEU A 491 -1.16 -2.23 25.70
C LEU A 491 0.06 -3.05 25.27
N ALA A 492 -0.16 -4.34 25.05
CA ALA A 492 0.92 -5.22 24.64
C ALA A 492 1.28 -4.98 23.15
N PRO A 493 2.56 -5.06 22.76
CA PRO A 493 2.97 -4.88 21.37
C PRO A 493 2.28 -5.90 20.45
N PRO A 494 2.05 -5.63 19.16
CA PRO A 494 1.55 -6.64 18.24
C PRO A 494 2.51 -7.82 18.12
N MET A 495 1.97 -9.01 17.81
CA MET A 495 2.80 -10.19 17.58
C MET A 495 3.76 -9.96 16.39
N PRO A 496 4.96 -10.56 16.43
CA PRO A 496 5.85 -10.58 15.27
C PRO A 496 5.12 -11.07 14.02
N GLN A 497 5.29 -10.34 12.92
CA GLN A 497 4.55 -10.59 11.68
C GLN A 497 5.47 -10.52 10.47
N TRP A 498 5.31 -11.47 9.56
CA TRP A 498 5.93 -11.43 8.24
C TRP A 498 5.24 -10.39 7.35
N ILE A 499 6.03 -9.50 6.77
CA ILE A 499 5.59 -8.47 5.84
C ILE A 499 6.30 -8.66 4.49
N GLU A 500 5.64 -8.24 3.43
CA GLU A 500 6.22 -8.23 2.08
C GLU A 500 7.15 -7.03 1.90
N GLY A 501 8.18 -7.21 1.08
CA GLY A 501 9.15 -6.17 0.81
C GLY A 501 8.61 -5.11 -0.13
N ASP A 502 8.38 -3.93 0.44
CA ASP A 502 7.55 -2.93 -0.23
C ASP A 502 8.35 -1.78 -0.85
N VAL A 503 9.55 -1.47 -0.32
CA VAL A 503 10.26 -0.21 -0.62
C VAL A 503 11.79 -0.22 -0.46
N ASP A 504 12.36 -1.23 0.21
CA ASP A 504 13.81 -1.24 0.55
C ASP A 504 14.55 -2.46 -0.04
N SER A 505 14.06 -2.94 -1.20
CA SER A 505 14.65 -4.03 -1.99
C SER A 505 14.92 -5.30 -1.18
N HIS A 506 13.97 -5.74 -0.37
CA HIS A 506 13.96 -7.07 0.23
C HIS A 506 12.76 -7.84 -0.31
N LEU A 507 12.76 -9.16 -0.23
CA LEU A 507 11.60 -9.96 -0.61
C LEU A 507 10.60 -10.00 0.56
N ARG A 508 11.10 -10.32 1.76
CA ARG A 508 10.29 -10.53 2.97
C ARG A 508 11.01 -9.99 4.19
N ALA A 509 10.26 -9.50 5.16
CA ALA A 509 10.81 -9.12 6.45
C ALA A 509 9.95 -9.63 7.59
N LEU A 510 10.60 -10.03 8.68
CA LEU A 510 9.92 -10.26 9.94
C LEU A 510 9.96 -8.98 10.76
N ARG A 511 8.80 -8.37 10.97
CA ARG A 511 8.66 -7.24 11.87
C ARG A 511 8.58 -7.73 13.31
N ILE A 512 9.49 -7.25 14.17
CA ILE A 512 9.59 -7.65 15.57
C ILE A 512 9.53 -6.39 16.44
N MET A 513 8.59 -6.38 17.37
CA MET A 513 8.42 -5.29 18.34
C MET A 513 9.37 -5.49 19.53
N PRO A 514 9.77 -4.41 20.22
CA PRO A 514 10.54 -4.53 21.46
C PRO A 514 9.73 -5.21 22.56
N GLY A 515 10.41 -6.01 23.39
CA GLY A 515 9.79 -6.87 24.40
C GLY A 515 9.48 -8.29 23.91
N SER A 516 9.84 -8.62 22.67
CA SER A 516 9.65 -9.95 22.08
C SER A 516 10.95 -10.75 22.02
N VAL A 517 10.85 -12.06 22.25
CA VAL A 517 11.87 -13.04 21.88
C VAL A 517 11.27 -13.99 20.88
N VAL A 518 11.79 -13.98 19.66
CA VAL A 518 11.33 -14.85 18.57
C VAL A 518 12.32 -15.98 18.38
N ARG A 519 11.86 -17.23 18.38
CA ARG A 519 12.71 -18.42 18.20
C ARG A 519 12.32 -19.19 16.95
N PHE A 520 13.33 -19.69 16.26
CA PHE A 520 13.21 -20.51 15.06
C PHE A 520 13.86 -21.87 15.30
N ALA A 521 13.12 -22.95 15.06
CA ALA A 521 13.68 -24.30 15.07
C ALA A 521 14.45 -24.55 13.77
N LEU A 522 15.78 -24.65 13.86
CA LEU A 522 16.66 -24.84 12.70
C LEU A 522 16.61 -26.30 12.22
N LYS A 523 16.37 -26.52 10.93
CA LYS A 523 16.32 -27.86 10.33
C LYS A 523 17.71 -28.32 9.87
N THR A 524 18.54 -27.38 9.40
CA THR A 524 19.80 -27.69 8.71
C THR A 524 21.03 -27.63 9.60
N ASN A 525 20.97 -26.97 10.76
CA ASN A 525 22.17 -26.63 11.56
C ASN A 525 22.29 -27.34 12.92
N ALA A 526 21.49 -28.37 13.19
CA ALA A 526 21.55 -29.15 14.42
C ALA A 526 22.92 -29.87 14.65
N GLY A 527 23.80 -29.96 13.63
CA GLY A 527 25.08 -30.69 13.72
C GLY A 527 26.28 -30.07 13.00
N GLY A 528 26.29 -28.75 12.72
CA GLY A 528 27.40 -28.11 11.99
C GLY A 528 27.59 -26.62 12.31
N LYS A 529 28.65 -26.00 11.79
CA LYS A 529 28.83 -24.53 11.86
C LYS A 529 27.81 -23.85 10.95
N GLY A 530 27.03 -22.94 11.53
CA GLY A 530 26.02 -22.16 10.85
C GLY A 530 26.51 -20.75 10.54
N ARG A 531 25.86 -20.10 9.57
CA ARG A 531 25.96 -18.65 9.34
C ARG A 531 24.56 -18.07 9.20
N VAL A 532 24.19 -17.14 10.07
CA VAL A 532 22.95 -16.36 9.91
C VAL A 532 23.24 -15.17 9.02
N ARG A 533 22.36 -14.93 8.06
CA ARG A 533 22.38 -13.77 7.18
C ARG A 533 21.03 -13.09 7.16
N ALA A 534 21.05 -11.77 7.26
CA ALA A 534 19.86 -10.92 7.19
C ALA A 534 20.31 -9.48 7.00
N GLU A 535 19.35 -8.57 6.87
CA GLU A 535 19.56 -7.15 7.15
C GLU A 535 18.57 -6.70 8.22
N ILE A 536 19.05 -5.99 9.24
CA ILE A 536 18.17 -5.41 10.26
C ILE A 536 17.97 -3.94 9.97
N ALA A 537 16.73 -3.52 9.77
CA ALA A 537 16.33 -2.11 9.75
C ALA A 537 15.43 -1.81 10.95
N THR A 538 15.34 -0.53 11.35
CA THR A 538 14.23 -0.12 12.23
C THR A 538 12.95 -0.01 11.41
N VAL A 539 11.79 -0.23 12.03
CA VAL A 539 10.51 -0.01 11.34
C VAL A 539 10.42 1.41 10.80
N ARG A 540 9.71 1.61 9.69
CA ARG A 540 9.58 2.96 9.11
C ARG A 540 9.00 3.95 10.11
N GLY A 541 9.65 5.10 10.23
CA GLY A 541 9.26 6.16 11.17
C GLY A 541 9.63 5.85 12.63
N CYS A 542 10.42 4.82 12.90
CA CYS A 542 10.85 4.44 14.24
C CYS A 542 11.35 5.67 15.02
N ARG A 543 10.88 5.85 16.26
CA ARG A 543 11.21 6.98 17.13
C ARG A 543 12.07 6.59 18.34
N ALA A 544 12.38 5.31 18.51
CA ALA A 544 13.18 4.80 19.62
C ALA A 544 14.34 3.92 19.14
N ALA A 545 15.47 3.96 19.83
CA ALA A 545 16.55 3.02 19.55
C ALA A 545 16.21 1.62 20.09
N MET A 546 16.59 0.59 19.34
CA MET A 546 16.27 -0.81 19.62
C MET A 546 17.55 -1.56 19.96
N LYS A 547 17.57 -2.28 21.08
CA LYS A 547 18.64 -3.22 21.38
C LYS A 547 18.25 -4.59 20.83
N VAL A 548 19.07 -5.13 19.94
CA VAL A 548 18.82 -6.42 19.29
C VAL A 548 19.91 -7.38 19.69
N THR A 549 19.52 -8.58 20.14
CA THR A 549 20.44 -9.67 20.45
C THR A 549 20.06 -10.89 19.62
N ILE A 550 21.04 -11.46 18.90
CA ILE A 550 20.89 -12.74 18.20
C ILE A 550 21.53 -13.82 19.06
N LEU A 551 20.81 -14.92 19.27
CA LEU A 551 21.26 -16.05 20.07
C LEU A 551 21.24 -17.34 19.25
N ALA A 552 22.29 -18.15 19.39
CA ALA A 552 22.30 -19.54 18.98
C ALA A 552 21.94 -20.39 20.19
N GLY A 553 20.77 -21.04 20.17
CA GLY A 553 20.13 -21.58 21.36
C GLY A 553 19.89 -20.47 22.39
N ASN A 554 20.59 -20.53 23.52
CA ASN A 554 20.56 -19.52 24.58
C ASN A 554 21.83 -18.69 24.67
N THR A 555 22.81 -18.91 23.78
CA THR A 555 24.09 -18.22 23.79
C THR A 555 24.04 -17.00 22.86
N PRO A 556 24.25 -15.77 23.36
CA PRO A 556 24.36 -14.59 22.51
C PRO A 556 25.55 -14.71 21.56
N ILE A 557 25.29 -14.54 20.26
CA ILE A 557 26.34 -14.51 19.23
C ILE A 557 26.56 -13.11 18.68
N TRP A 558 25.60 -12.20 18.87
CA TRP A 558 25.69 -10.81 18.47
C TRP A 558 24.71 -9.94 19.26
N ASN A 559 25.10 -8.70 19.54
CA ASN A 559 24.28 -7.72 20.25
C ASN A 559 24.65 -6.31 19.79
N GLN A 560 23.64 -5.50 19.43
CA GLN A 560 23.84 -4.11 19.06
C GLN A 560 22.61 -3.27 19.39
N THR A 561 22.85 -2.01 19.77
CA THR A 561 21.81 -0.97 19.81
C THR A 561 21.75 -0.28 18.45
N ILE A 562 20.58 -0.28 17.84
CA ILE A 562 20.30 0.32 16.53
C ILE A 562 19.50 1.60 16.76
N ALA A 563 20.04 2.74 16.33
CA ALA A 563 19.40 4.04 16.49
C ALA A 563 18.18 4.19 15.56
N ALA A 564 17.18 4.95 16.00
CA ALA A 564 16.04 5.33 15.18
C ALA A 564 16.50 6.02 13.88
N GLY A 565 16.02 5.54 12.73
CA GLY A 565 16.35 6.13 11.42
C GLY A 565 17.78 5.88 10.95
N SER A 566 18.56 5.00 11.61
CA SER A 566 19.88 4.61 11.12
C SER A 566 19.78 3.81 9.81
N ALA A 567 20.88 3.77 9.06
CA ALA A 567 21.00 2.85 7.93
C ALA A 567 20.78 1.40 8.40
N PRO A 568 20.24 0.52 7.53
CA PRO A 568 20.12 -0.90 7.84
C PRO A 568 21.48 -1.56 8.16
N VAL A 569 21.46 -2.52 9.08
CA VAL A 569 22.64 -3.25 9.55
C VAL A 569 22.70 -4.62 8.86
N PRO A 570 23.66 -4.87 7.95
CA PRO A 570 23.83 -6.19 7.35
C PRO A 570 24.37 -7.17 8.39
N LEU A 571 23.79 -8.37 8.44
CA LEU A 571 24.23 -9.47 9.28
C LEU A 571 24.85 -10.59 8.44
N SER A 572 26.02 -11.04 8.89
CA SER A 572 26.68 -12.26 8.44
C SER A 572 27.48 -12.82 9.62
N LEU A 573 26.84 -13.65 10.45
CA LEU A 573 27.39 -14.09 11.73
C LEU A 573 27.55 -15.60 11.73
N ASP A 574 28.78 -16.08 11.98
CA ASP A 574 29.05 -17.49 12.18
C ASP A 574 28.67 -17.91 13.59
N PHE A 575 28.12 -19.11 13.73
CA PHE A 575 27.74 -19.69 15.01
C PHE A 575 27.98 -21.21 15.05
N PRO A 576 28.19 -21.80 16.23
CA PRO A 576 28.34 -23.25 16.37
C PRO A 576 27.03 -23.99 16.03
N ALA A 577 27.04 -25.31 16.13
CA ALA A 577 25.83 -26.11 15.99
C ALA A 577 24.77 -25.66 17.01
N ALA A 578 23.56 -25.45 16.53
CA ALA A 578 22.42 -25.07 17.35
C ALA A 578 21.14 -25.59 16.71
N GLU A 579 20.22 -26.06 17.55
CA GLU A 579 18.89 -26.48 17.14
C GLU A 579 17.93 -25.29 16.98
N GLN A 580 18.28 -24.14 17.57
CA GLN A 580 17.45 -22.95 17.55
C GLN A 580 18.27 -21.69 17.30
N LEU A 581 17.66 -20.72 16.62
CA LEU A 581 18.12 -19.34 16.56
C LEU A 581 17.06 -18.45 17.20
N ALA A 582 17.46 -17.52 18.06
CA ALA A 582 16.55 -16.57 18.69
C ALA A 582 16.94 -15.12 18.37
N ILE A 583 15.93 -14.28 18.15
CA ILE A 583 16.04 -12.83 18.01
C ILE A 583 15.30 -12.17 19.17
N LYS A 584 16.06 -11.53 20.05
CA LYS A 584 15.54 -10.76 21.17
C LYS A 584 15.61 -9.27 20.83
N VAL A 585 14.49 -8.58 20.95
CA VAL A 585 14.38 -7.13 20.70
C VAL A 585 13.94 -6.44 21.97
N GLU A 586 14.69 -5.43 22.39
CA GLU A 586 14.47 -4.68 23.62
C GLU A 586 14.48 -3.17 23.34
N PHE A 587 13.83 -2.41 24.22
CA PHE A 587 13.96 -0.96 24.22
C PHE A 587 15.38 -0.52 24.59
N ALA A 588 15.89 0.48 23.90
CA ALA A 588 17.12 1.18 24.26
C ALA A 588 16.85 2.69 24.36
N GLY A 589 16.31 3.13 25.50
CA GLY A 589 15.98 4.54 25.76
C GLY A 589 14.50 4.76 26.06
N PRO A 590 14.01 6.01 25.93
CA PRO A 590 12.62 6.35 26.25
C PRO A 590 11.64 5.65 25.29
N LEU A 591 10.47 5.29 25.83
CA LEU A 591 9.38 4.68 25.06
C LEU A 591 8.82 5.69 24.06
N ALA A 592 8.97 5.41 22.78
CA ALA A 592 8.40 6.20 21.70
C ALA A 592 7.89 5.28 20.59
N PHE A 593 6.65 5.49 20.15
CA PHE A 593 6.04 4.76 19.04
C PHE A 593 5.98 5.64 17.79
N PRO A 594 6.12 5.06 16.59
CA PRO A 594 6.33 3.64 16.29
C PRO A 594 7.76 3.20 16.68
N CYS A 595 7.92 1.93 17.03
CA CYS A 595 9.23 1.35 17.34
C CYS A 595 9.25 -0.15 17.03
N GLY A 596 10.43 -0.70 16.81
CA GLY A 596 10.63 -2.09 16.40
C GLY A 596 11.68 -2.21 15.31
N ILE A 597 11.94 -3.45 14.91
CA ILE A 597 12.84 -3.77 13.82
C ILE A 597 12.14 -4.58 12.73
N GLU A 598 12.74 -4.57 11.54
CA GLU A 598 12.45 -5.45 10.43
C GLU A 598 13.70 -6.28 10.17
N LEU A 599 13.59 -7.59 10.33
CA LEU A 599 14.61 -8.56 9.97
C LEU A 599 14.35 -9.02 8.53
N ARG A 600 15.10 -8.47 7.58
CA ARG A 600 14.91 -8.59 6.13
C ARG A 600 15.68 -9.77 5.55
N ASP A 601 14.99 -10.53 4.70
CA ASP A 601 15.45 -11.73 4.01
C ASP A 601 16.30 -12.69 4.88
N PRO A 602 15.85 -13.04 6.10
CA PRO A 602 16.68 -13.80 7.01
C PRO A 602 16.78 -15.27 6.62
N LEU A 603 18.02 -15.77 6.63
CA LEU A 603 18.34 -17.16 6.36
C LEU A 603 19.49 -17.67 7.23
N VAL A 604 19.58 -18.99 7.37
CA VAL A 604 20.71 -19.71 7.96
C VAL A 604 21.33 -20.61 6.91
N LEU A 605 22.66 -20.61 6.85
CA LEU A 605 23.47 -21.49 6.02
C LEU A 605 24.26 -22.46 6.89
N ASN A 606 24.25 -23.74 6.55
CA ASN A 606 25.17 -24.75 7.06
C ASN A 606 26.43 -24.74 6.19
N LEU A 607 27.54 -24.27 6.75
CA LEU A 607 28.78 -24.03 6.01
C LEU A 607 29.44 -25.31 5.50
N ALA A 608 29.17 -26.47 6.12
CA ALA A 608 29.72 -27.75 5.68
C ALA A 608 28.96 -28.35 4.49
N LYS A 609 27.69 -28.01 4.32
CA LYS A 609 26.83 -28.52 3.23
C LYS A 609 26.93 -27.66 1.97
N LEU A 610 27.41 -26.42 2.07
CA LEU A 610 27.61 -25.53 0.92
C LEU A 610 28.83 -25.90 0.07
N THR A 611 29.84 -26.56 0.63
CA THR A 611 31.11 -26.89 -0.04
C THR A 611 31.09 -28.21 -0.82
N THR A 612 29.98 -28.95 -0.82
CA THR A 612 29.91 -30.33 -1.35
C THR A 612 29.13 -30.51 -2.65
N GLN A 613 28.90 -29.44 -3.45
CA GLN A 613 28.50 -29.66 -4.84
C GLN A 613 29.71 -30.08 -5.68
N PRO A 614 29.65 -31.22 -6.41
CA PRO A 614 30.78 -31.72 -7.16
C PRO A 614 31.16 -30.72 -8.27
N GLN A 615 32.44 -30.35 -8.33
CA GLN A 615 33.03 -29.75 -9.51
C GLN A 615 32.68 -30.64 -10.70
N SER A 616 32.00 -30.08 -11.71
CA SER A 616 31.79 -30.77 -12.97
C SER A 616 33.17 -31.16 -13.51
N THR A 617 33.48 -32.45 -13.51
CA THR A 617 34.62 -32.97 -14.25
C THR A 617 34.38 -32.64 -15.72
N GLN A 618 35.18 -31.74 -16.28
CA GLN A 618 35.24 -31.56 -17.73
C GLN A 618 35.66 -32.90 -18.34
N PRO A 619 34.92 -33.44 -19.32
CA PRO A 619 35.43 -34.54 -20.11
C PRO A 619 36.57 -34.03 -21.00
N ASN A 620 37.71 -34.74 -20.93
CA ASN A 620 38.85 -34.58 -21.84
C ASN A 620 38.47 -34.77 -23.31
#